data_AF-A0A7F8QME7-F1
#
_entry.id   AF-A0A7F8QME7-F1
#
_cell.length_a   1.000
_cell.length_b   1.000
_cell.length_c   1.000
_cell.angle_alpha   90.00
_cell.angle_beta   90.00
_cell.angle_gamma   90.00
#
_symmetry.space_group_name_H-M   'P 1'
#
loop_
_entity.id
_entity.type
_entity.pdbx_description
1 polymer ?
#
loop_
_entity_poly.entity_id
_entity_poly.type
_entity_poly.pdbx_seq_one_letter_code
_entity_poly.pdbx_strand_id
1 'polypeptide(L)'
;MYVIWRNSVSCLRIRKVPHRFQSGNHPVVPLGSRILTDPAKVFEHNMWDHMQWSEEEAAAARKKVEENSAVRVLLEEQGVCLHSSYRAAQCCAFVHDVCDEGLPYPFPDGILDVILLVFVLSSIHPDRMQGVVNRLSNLLKPGGMLLFRDYGRYDKTQLRFKRGHCLSENFYVRGDGTRAYFFTKGEVHNMFCKAGLDEKQNLVDRRLQVNRKKQVKMHRVWVQGKFQKPLYLTQKTSKLVFSLLSHG
;
A
#
# COMPACT_ATOMS: atom_id res chain seq x y z
N MET A 1 -53.27 3.18 -18.97
CA MET A 1 -54.21 2.06 -19.09
C MET A 1 -53.44 0.83 -19.53
N TYR A 2 -53.16 -0.12 -18.63
CA TYR A 2 -53.09 -1.57 -18.89
C TYR A 2 -52.91 -2.28 -17.53
N VAL A 3 -53.50 -3.46 -17.46
CA VAL A 3 -54.08 -4.11 -16.27
C VAL A 3 -53.07 -5.06 -15.60
N ILE A 4 -53.27 -5.25 -14.30
CA ILE A 4 -52.60 -6.16 -13.35
C ILE A 4 -52.84 -7.63 -13.71
N TRP A 5 -51.87 -8.52 -13.46
CA TRP A 5 -52.16 -9.84 -12.85
C TRP A 5 -51.02 -10.28 -11.91
N ARG A 6 -51.38 -10.64 -10.68
CA ARG A 6 -50.55 -11.33 -9.68
C ARG A 6 -50.70 -12.84 -9.88
N ASN A 7 -49.65 -13.62 -9.60
CA ASN A 7 -49.82 -14.82 -8.77
C ASN A 7 -48.50 -15.31 -8.18
N SER A 8 -48.56 -15.57 -6.86
CA SER A 8 -47.54 -16.20 -6.03
C SER A 8 -47.55 -17.72 -6.20
N VAL A 9 -46.45 -18.42 -5.88
CA VAL A 9 -46.38 -19.51 -4.87
C VAL A 9 -44.90 -19.83 -4.59
N SER A 10 -44.60 -19.90 -3.29
CA SER A 10 -43.35 -20.29 -2.65
C SER A 10 -43.06 -21.79 -2.80
N CYS A 11 -41.81 -22.19 -3.02
CA CYS A 11 -41.36 -23.53 -2.64
C CYS A 11 -39.93 -23.52 -2.11
N LEU A 12 -39.83 -23.74 -0.79
CA LEU A 12 -38.61 -23.95 -0.03
C LEU A 12 -37.88 -25.20 -0.55
N ARG A 13 -36.60 -25.07 -0.92
CA ARG A 13 -35.72 -26.22 -1.13
C ARG A 13 -34.55 -26.13 -0.15
N ILE A 14 -34.71 -26.80 0.98
CA ILE A 14 -33.67 -27.10 1.95
C ILE A 14 -32.56 -27.88 1.23
N ARG A 15 -31.38 -27.28 1.03
CA ARG A 15 -30.17 -27.99 0.61
C ARG A 15 -29.35 -28.33 1.85
N LYS A 16 -29.17 -29.63 2.09
CA LYS A 16 -28.31 -30.23 3.11
C LYS A 16 -26.88 -29.67 3.01
N VAL A 17 -26.32 -29.26 4.15
CA VAL A 17 -24.91 -28.86 4.30
C VAL A 17 -24.06 -30.15 4.36
N PRO A 18 -22.99 -30.32 3.58
CA PRO A 18 -22.11 -31.48 3.72
C PRO A 18 -21.34 -31.43 5.04
N HIS A 19 -21.25 -32.59 5.69
CA HIS A 19 -20.54 -32.79 6.94
C HIS A 19 -19.07 -32.36 6.87
N ARG A 20 -18.64 -31.60 7.88
CA ARG A 20 -17.26 -31.20 8.09
C ARG A 20 -16.49 -32.41 8.61
N PHE A 21 -15.70 -33.05 7.76
CA PHE A 21 -14.71 -34.03 8.20
C PHE A 21 -13.70 -33.35 9.12
N GLN A 22 -13.68 -33.74 10.39
CA GLN A 22 -12.56 -33.46 11.28
C GLN A 22 -11.51 -34.55 11.04
N SER A 23 -10.35 -34.18 10.50
CA SER A 23 -9.20 -35.08 10.47
C SER A 23 -8.60 -35.13 11.87
N GLY A 24 -8.68 -36.30 12.50
CA GLY A 24 -8.00 -36.59 13.76
C GLY A 24 -6.48 -36.49 13.63
N ASN A 25 -5.84 -36.12 14.74
CA ASN A 25 -4.41 -36.12 15.03
C ASN A 25 -3.54 -35.13 14.23
N HIS A 26 -3.33 -33.95 14.79
CA HIS A 26 -2.23 -33.07 14.41
C HIS A 26 -0.88 -33.68 14.85
N PRO A 27 0.12 -33.82 13.97
CA PRO A 27 1.47 -34.20 14.38
C PRO A 27 2.10 -33.11 15.24
N VAL A 28 2.69 -33.54 16.36
CA VAL A 28 3.42 -32.70 17.32
C VAL A 28 4.84 -32.49 16.78
N VAL A 29 5.03 -31.56 15.86
CA VAL A 29 6.39 -31.09 15.52
C VAL A 29 6.38 -29.59 15.22
N PRO A 30 7.36 -28.82 15.75
CA PRO A 30 7.38 -27.37 15.62
C PRO A 30 7.39 -26.90 14.16
N LEU A 31 6.76 -25.75 13.98
CA LEU A 31 6.76 -25.00 12.75
C LEU A 31 8.20 -24.63 12.32
N GLY A 32 8.65 -25.10 11.15
CA GLY A 32 9.96 -24.75 10.57
C GLY A 32 11.10 -25.76 10.81
N SER A 33 10.82 -26.93 11.37
CA SER A 33 11.83 -27.99 11.63
C SER A 33 11.74 -29.19 10.67
N ARG A 34 11.10 -29.04 9.51
CA ARG A 34 10.94 -30.12 8.51
C ARG A 34 12.06 -30.03 7.47
N ILE A 35 12.82 -31.10 7.32
CA ILE A 35 13.81 -31.25 6.26
C ILE A 35 13.07 -31.64 4.96
N LEU A 36 13.34 -30.92 3.87
CA LEU A 36 12.79 -31.26 2.55
C LEU A 36 13.51 -32.52 2.04
N THR A 37 12.88 -33.68 2.18
CA THR A 37 13.43 -34.97 1.73
C THR A 37 13.18 -35.27 0.26
N ASP A 38 12.23 -34.56 -0.38
CA ASP A 38 11.83 -34.77 -1.76
C ASP A 38 11.82 -33.44 -2.54
N PRO A 39 12.75 -33.24 -3.50
CA PRO A 39 12.86 -32.03 -4.29
C PRO A 39 11.64 -31.72 -5.19
N ALA A 40 10.83 -32.72 -5.55
CA ALA A 40 9.71 -32.53 -6.47
C ALA A 40 8.54 -31.72 -5.87
N LYS A 41 8.49 -31.60 -4.53
CA LYS A 41 7.40 -30.92 -3.81
C LYS A 41 7.65 -29.43 -3.57
N VAL A 42 8.70 -28.87 -4.16
CA VAL A 42 9.16 -27.50 -3.90
C VAL A 42 8.13 -26.42 -4.26
N PHE A 43 7.26 -26.69 -5.24
CA PHE A 43 6.26 -25.73 -5.74
C PHE A 43 4.87 -25.89 -5.12
N GLU A 44 4.60 -27.00 -4.43
CA GLU A 44 3.36 -27.17 -3.65
C GLU A 44 3.38 -26.30 -2.38
N HIS A 45 4.54 -25.73 -2.02
CA HIS A 45 4.78 -24.98 -0.79
C HIS A 45 5.36 -23.59 -1.10
N ASN A 46 4.47 -22.61 -1.32
CA ASN A 46 4.89 -21.25 -1.63
C ASN A 46 5.49 -20.51 -0.39
N MET A 47 6.83 -20.44 -0.40
CA MET A 47 7.69 -19.24 -0.20
C MET A 47 8.36 -18.86 1.14
N TRP A 48 9.71 -18.88 1.10
CA TRP A 48 10.77 -18.43 2.03
C TRP A 48 10.97 -19.18 3.35
N ASP A 49 11.72 -20.27 3.41
CA ASP A 49 12.17 -20.90 4.68
C ASP A 49 13.57 -20.38 5.02
N HIS A 50 13.94 -20.40 6.30
CA HIS A 50 15.36 -20.38 6.65
C HIS A 50 15.95 -21.73 6.25
N MET A 51 16.73 -21.73 5.18
CA MET A 51 17.55 -22.84 4.75
C MET A 51 18.94 -22.63 5.34
N GLN A 52 19.41 -23.56 6.18
CA GLN A 52 20.83 -23.60 6.48
C GLN A 52 21.52 -24.16 5.25
N TRP A 53 22.43 -23.37 4.68
CA TRP A 53 23.20 -23.81 3.53
C TRP A 53 24.17 -24.87 3.99
N SER A 54 24.28 -25.97 3.23
CA SER A 54 25.46 -26.82 3.36
C SER A 54 26.72 -26.02 3.01
N GLU A 55 27.88 -26.49 3.43
CA GLU A 55 29.15 -25.84 3.04
C GLU A 55 29.31 -25.79 1.51
N GLU A 56 28.83 -26.82 0.81
CA GLU A 56 28.83 -26.89 -0.66
C GLU A 56 27.87 -25.88 -1.29
N GLU A 57 26.64 -25.76 -0.80
CA GLU A 57 25.67 -24.78 -1.29
C GLU A 57 26.15 -23.34 -1.03
N ALA A 58 26.77 -23.13 0.13
CA ALA A 58 27.36 -21.84 0.48
C ALA A 58 28.58 -21.51 -0.39
N ALA A 59 29.43 -22.49 -0.69
CA ALA A 59 30.53 -22.32 -1.63
C ALA A 59 30.04 -22.07 -3.05
N ALA A 60 29.02 -22.80 -3.52
CA ALA A 60 28.41 -22.62 -4.83
C ALA A 60 27.76 -21.25 -4.97
N ALA A 61 27.03 -20.79 -3.95
CA ALA A 61 26.43 -19.47 -3.94
C ALA A 61 27.48 -18.35 -3.85
N ARG A 62 28.55 -18.51 -3.05
CA ARG A 62 29.69 -17.58 -3.03
C ARG A 62 30.34 -17.47 -4.41
N LYS A 63 30.64 -18.61 -5.04
CA LYS A 63 31.17 -18.66 -6.41
C LYS A 63 30.22 -18.00 -7.40
N LYS A 64 28.91 -18.24 -7.30
CA LYS A 64 27.91 -17.61 -8.18
C LYS A 64 27.81 -16.10 -7.97
N VAL A 65 27.91 -15.63 -6.72
CA VAL A 65 27.93 -14.20 -6.41
C VAL A 65 29.20 -13.57 -6.97
N GLU A 66 30.36 -14.23 -6.84
CA GLU A 66 31.63 -13.76 -7.37
C GLU A 66 31.61 -13.71 -8.91
N GLU A 67 31.09 -14.75 -9.58
CA GLU A 67 30.83 -14.74 -11.03
C GLU A 67 29.88 -13.61 -11.45
N ASN A 68 28.75 -13.45 -10.74
CA ASN A 68 27.74 -12.43 -11.08
C ASN A 68 28.23 -11.00 -10.78
N SER A 69 29.07 -10.82 -9.76
CA SER A 69 29.59 -9.51 -9.34
C SER A 69 30.95 -9.17 -9.94
N ALA A 70 31.55 -10.10 -10.70
CA ALA A 70 32.77 -9.88 -11.48
C ALA A 70 32.58 -8.78 -12.52
N VAL A 71 31.36 -8.63 -13.04
CA VAL A 71 30.97 -7.51 -13.92
C VAL A 71 29.81 -6.77 -13.25
N ARG A 72 30.09 -5.57 -12.75
CA ARG A 72 29.05 -4.69 -12.20
C ARG A 72 28.42 -3.92 -13.35
N VAL A 73 27.09 -3.76 -13.29
CA VAL A 73 26.36 -2.83 -14.15
C VAL A 73 27.01 -1.45 -14.02
N LEU A 74 27.42 -0.87 -15.14
CA LEU A 74 28.08 0.43 -15.16
C LEU A 74 27.16 1.48 -14.50
N LEU A 75 27.73 2.48 -13.84
CA LEU A 75 26.95 3.57 -13.21
C LEU A 75 25.98 4.22 -14.22
N GLU A 76 26.39 4.26 -15.48
CA GLU A 76 25.63 4.75 -16.64
C GLU A 76 24.52 3.81 -17.12
N GLU A 77 24.31 2.64 -16.49
CA GLU A 77 23.25 1.69 -16.84
C GLU A 77 22.27 1.44 -15.66
N GLN A 78 22.57 1.99 -14.47
CA GLN A 78 21.77 1.81 -13.26
C GLN A 78 20.53 2.73 -13.19
N GLY A 79 20.37 3.66 -14.13
CA GLY A 79 19.20 4.54 -14.19
C GLY A 79 18.03 3.92 -14.94
N VAL A 80 16.81 4.07 -14.43
CA VAL A 80 15.56 3.63 -15.11
C VAL A 80 15.48 4.17 -16.55
N CYS A 81 16.06 5.35 -16.79
CA CYS A 81 16.13 6.00 -18.10
C CYS A 81 17.05 5.30 -19.12
N LEU A 82 17.88 4.35 -18.68
CA LEU A 82 18.89 3.65 -19.48
C LEU A 82 18.45 2.22 -19.86
N HIS A 83 17.32 1.77 -19.31
CA HIS A 83 16.73 0.48 -19.66
C HIS A 83 16.24 0.51 -21.12
N SER A 84 16.53 -0.53 -21.90
CA SER A 84 16.21 -0.60 -23.33
C SER A 84 14.71 -0.43 -23.66
N SER A 85 13.83 -0.78 -22.72
CA SER A 85 12.38 -0.60 -22.85
C SER A 85 11.86 0.76 -22.34
N TYR A 86 12.72 1.62 -21.77
CA TYR A 86 12.33 2.95 -21.32
C TYR A 86 11.92 3.83 -22.50
N ARG A 87 10.77 4.47 -22.38
CA ARG A 87 10.27 5.41 -23.38
C ARG A 87 9.83 6.67 -22.66
N ALA A 88 10.57 7.77 -22.86
CA ALA A 88 10.29 9.06 -22.23
C ALA A 88 8.86 9.57 -22.53
N ALA A 89 8.30 9.20 -23.68
CA ALA A 89 6.91 9.54 -24.04
C ALA A 89 5.84 8.80 -23.21
N GLN A 90 6.21 7.71 -22.52
CA GLN A 90 5.29 6.88 -21.71
C GLN A 90 5.54 7.03 -20.21
N CYS A 91 6.79 7.23 -19.81
CA CYS A 91 7.18 7.39 -18.42
C CYS A 91 8.27 8.46 -18.36
N CYS A 92 8.03 9.53 -17.61
CA CYS A 92 9.05 10.51 -17.26
C CYS A 92 9.50 10.23 -15.83
N ALA A 93 10.68 9.62 -15.68
CA ALA A 93 11.29 9.38 -14.38
C ALA A 93 12.23 10.55 -14.03
N PHE A 94 12.15 11.02 -12.78
CA PHE A 94 12.99 12.11 -12.27
C PHE A 94 13.29 11.91 -10.79
N VAL A 95 14.41 12.45 -10.33
CA VAL A 95 14.80 12.46 -8.91
C VAL A 95 14.15 13.67 -8.23
N HIS A 96 13.46 13.45 -7.13
CA HIS A 96 12.82 14.52 -6.38
C HIS A 96 12.70 14.16 -4.90
N ASP A 97 13.12 15.05 -4.01
CA ASP A 97 12.78 14.95 -2.59
C ASP A 97 11.40 15.58 -2.36
N VAL A 98 10.41 14.74 -2.10
CA VAL A 98 9.04 15.18 -1.82
C VAL A 98 8.94 16.01 -0.54
N CYS A 99 9.88 15.88 0.40
CA CYS A 99 9.92 16.65 1.64
C CYS A 99 10.55 18.04 1.48
N ASP A 100 11.23 18.32 0.37
CA ASP A 100 11.82 19.63 0.12
C ASP A 100 10.75 20.59 -0.43
N GLU A 101 10.34 21.56 0.39
CA GLU A 101 9.30 22.53 0.03
C GLU A 101 9.80 23.57 -0.99
N GLY A 102 11.12 23.79 -1.08
CA GLY A 102 11.72 24.73 -2.02
C GLY A 102 12.00 24.14 -3.40
N LEU A 103 11.97 22.81 -3.53
CA LEU A 103 12.26 22.12 -4.79
C LEU A 103 11.02 22.10 -5.70
N PRO A 104 11.01 22.78 -6.86
CA PRO A 104 9.88 22.73 -7.78
C PRO A 104 9.76 21.36 -8.45
N TYR A 105 8.54 20.94 -8.77
CA TYR A 105 8.32 19.79 -9.65
C TYR A 105 8.72 20.16 -11.09
N PRO A 106 9.17 19.20 -11.93
CA PRO A 106 9.56 19.46 -13.31
C PRO A 106 8.36 19.71 -14.24
N PHE A 107 7.20 20.02 -13.67
CA PHE A 107 5.95 20.27 -14.36
C PHE A 107 5.04 21.17 -13.51
N PRO A 108 4.13 21.94 -14.13
CA PRO A 108 3.30 22.90 -13.41
C PRO A 108 2.22 22.25 -12.54
N ASP A 109 1.69 23.02 -11.61
CA ASP A 109 0.53 22.64 -10.80
C ASP A 109 -0.72 22.40 -11.67
N GLY A 110 -1.67 21.61 -11.15
CA GLY A 110 -2.98 21.46 -11.78
C GLY A 110 -3.01 20.64 -13.06
N ILE A 111 -2.03 19.77 -13.31
CA ILE A 111 -1.95 18.97 -14.55
C ILE A 111 -2.19 17.47 -14.36
N LEU A 112 -2.05 16.95 -13.14
CA LEU A 112 -2.13 15.51 -12.91
C LEU A 112 -3.57 15.07 -12.74
N ASP A 113 -3.98 14.05 -13.49
CA ASP A 113 -5.31 13.44 -13.34
C ASP A 113 -5.35 12.49 -12.14
N VAL A 114 -4.24 11.78 -11.89
CA VAL A 114 -4.10 10.82 -10.80
C VAL A 114 -2.70 10.90 -10.17
N ILE A 115 -2.65 10.88 -8.84
CA ILE A 115 -1.43 10.66 -8.05
C ILE A 115 -1.57 9.33 -7.30
N LEU A 116 -0.55 8.49 -7.32
CA LEU A 116 -0.52 7.21 -6.62
C LEU A 116 0.58 7.24 -5.54
N LEU A 117 0.19 7.13 -4.27
CA LEU A 117 1.08 7.01 -3.11
C LEU A 117 0.97 5.62 -2.51
N VAL A 118 2.01 4.80 -2.66
CA VAL A 118 2.05 3.42 -2.12
C VAL A 118 3.29 3.25 -1.25
N PHE A 119 3.11 3.08 0.07
CA PHE A 119 4.18 3.00 1.07
C PHE A 119 5.17 4.18 1.04
N VAL A 120 4.67 5.38 0.72
CA VAL A 120 5.50 6.60 0.64
C VAL A 120 5.48 7.35 1.96
N LEU A 121 4.29 7.74 2.43
CA LEU A 121 4.16 8.63 3.58
C LEU A 121 4.69 7.96 4.86
N SER A 122 4.56 6.64 5.02
CA SER A 122 5.11 5.95 6.20
C SER A 122 6.62 6.09 6.38
N SER A 123 7.37 6.41 5.32
CA SER A 123 8.82 6.64 5.40
C SER A 123 9.19 8.07 5.83
N ILE A 124 8.23 8.99 5.83
CA ILE A 124 8.41 10.42 6.10
C ILE A 124 8.18 10.70 7.59
N HIS A 125 8.83 11.74 8.13
CA HIS A 125 8.53 12.19 9.49
C HIS A 125 7.09 12.74 9.56
N PRO A 126 6.26 12.39 10.57
CA PRO A 126 4.86 12.81 10.65
C PRO A 126 4.64 14.32 10.45
N ASP A 127 5.48 15.15 11.07
CA ASP A 127 5.39 16.61 10.98
C ASP A 127 5.54 17.16 9.55
N ARG A 128 6.18 16.42 8.64
CA ARG A 128 6.38 16.82 7.24
C ARG A 128 5.32 16.26 6.30
N MET A 129 4.53 15.28 6.73
CA MET A 129 3.55 14.60 5.85
C MET A 129 2.47 15.57 5.36
N GLN A 130 2.02 16.51 6.20
CA GLN A 130 1.00 17.47 5.80
C GLN A 130 1.51 18.40 4.68
N GLY A 131 2.75 18.90 4.78
CA GLY A 131 3.36 19.73 3.74
C GLY A 131 3.47 18.99 2.40
N VAL A 132 3.90 17.73 2.46
CA VAL A 132 3.92 16.82 1.29
C VAL A 132 2.53 16.70 0.66
N VAL A 133 1.50 16.37 1.44
CA VAL A 133 0.14 16.16 0.90
C VAL A 133 -0.45 17.46 0.35
N ASN A 134 -0.18 18.62 0.98
CA ASN A 134 -0.60 19.92 0.46
C ASN A 134 0.01 20.20 -0.93
N ARG A 135 1.31 19.98 -1.10
CA ARG A 135 1.99 20.15 -2.39
C ARG A 135 1.42 19.21 -3.46
N LEU A 136 1.26 17.94 -3.13
CA LEU A 136 0.70 16.96 -4.07
C LEU A 136 -0.75 17.29 -4.48
N SER A 137 -1.56 17.83 -3.56
CA SER A 137 -2.92 18.30 -3.85
C SER A 137 -2.92 19.43 -4.91
N ASN A 138 -1.93 20.32 -4.90
CA ASN A 138 -1.82 21.41 -5.88
C ASN A 138 -1.54 20.89 -7.29
N LEU A 139 -0.76 19.81 -7.43
CA LEU A 139 -0.43 19.19 -8.71
C LEU A 139 -1.65 18.57 -9.43
N LEU A 140 -2.69 18.20 -8.67
CA LEU A 140 -3.89 17.60 -9.25
C LEU A 140 -4.72 18.64 -10.02
N LYS A 141 -5.25 18.24 -11.17
CA LYS A 141 -6.36 18.94 -11.83
C LYS A 141 -7.59 18.96 -10.91
N PRO A 142 -8.51 19.93 -11.06
CA PRO A 142 -9.83 19.84 -10.46
C PRO A 142 -10.54 18.55 -10.89
N GLY A 143 -11.08 17.80 -9.95
CA GLY A 143 -11.62 16.46 -10.18
C GLY A 143 -10.59 15.33 -10.21
N GLY A 144 -9.28 15.63 -10.18
CA GLY A 144 -8.21 14.64 -10.14
C GLY A 144 -8.21 13.84 -8.83
N MET A 145 -7.64 12.63 -8.86
CA MET A 145 -7.61 11.72 -7.71
C MET A 145 -6.22 11.52 -7.12
N LEU A 146 -6.14 11.52 -5.79
CA LEU A 146 -5.04 10.95 -5.05
C LEU A 146 -5.44 9.57 -4.51
N LEU A 147 -4.69 8.56 -4.91
CA LEU A 147 -4.82 7.17 -4.47
C LEU A 147 -3.75 6.88 -3.42
N PHE A 148 -4.17 6.48 -2.23
CA PHE A 148 -3.29 6.25 -1.09
C PHE A 148 -3.34 4.78 -0.66
N ARG A 149 -2.18 4.19 -0.39
CA ARG A 149 -2.07 2.89 0.27
C ARG A 149 -0.82 2.83 1.15
N ASP A 150 -0.99 2.62 2.44
CA ASP A 150 0.14 2.50 3.37
C ASP A 150 -0.18 1.58 4.56
N TYR A 151 0.77 1.42 5.49
CA TYR A 151 0.60 0.60 6.68
C TYR A 151 -0.53 1.11 7.58
N GLY A 152 -1.40 0.20 8.03
CA GLY A 152 -2.40 0.50 9.04
C GLY A 152 -1.92 0.12 10.45
N ARG A 153 -2.49 0.77 11.47
CA ARG A 153 -2.25 0.42 12.87
C ARG A 153 -2.44 -1.06 13.14
N TYR A 154 -1.59 -1.59 14.01
CA TYR A 154 -1.56 -2.98 14.43
C TYR A 154 -1.26 -3.97 13.29
N ASP A 155 -0.73 -3.50 12.15
CA ASP A 155 -0.11 -4.38 11.17
C ASP A 155 0.99 -5.20 11.86
N LYS A 156 1.13 -6.46 11.47
CA LYS A 156 2.17 -7.34 12.01
C LYS A 156 3.57 -6.72 12.02
N THR A 157 3.90 -5.89 11.04
CA THR A 157 5.21 -5.22 10.99
C THR A 157 5.39 -4.21 12.10
N GLN A 158 4.32 -3.59 12.62
CA GLN A 158 4.33 -2.76 13.83
C GLN A 158 4.60 -3.61 15.07
N LEU A 159 3.87 -4.72 15.20
CA LEU A 159 3.86 -5.56 16.41
C LEU A 159 5.19 -6.30 16.67
N ARG A 160 6.07 -6.39 15.65
CA ARG A 160 7.36 -7.08 15.76
C ARG A 160 8.54 -6.18 16.13
N PHE A 161 8.34 -4.86 16.19
CA PHE A 161 9.43 -3.95 16.58
C PHE A 161 9.87 -4.25 18.01
N LYS A 162 11.18 -4.33 18.21
CA LYS A 162 11.78 -4.51 19.55
C LYS A 162 11.84 -3.16 20.28
N ARG A 163 12.02 -3.20 21.59
CA ARG A 163 12.28 -1.98 22.39
C ARG A 163 13.50 -1.25 21.82
N GLY A 164 13.47 0.08 21.85
CA GLY A 164 14.52 0.96 21.29
C GLY A 164 14.33 1.36 19.82
N HIS A 165 13.32 0.82 19.12
CA HIS A 165 13.03 1.17 17.72
C HIS A 165 11.88 2.18 17.54
N CYS A 166 11.20 2.58 18.60
CA CYS A 166 10.10 3.55 18.54
C CYS A 166 10.70 4.97 18.59
N LEU A 167 10.46 5.77 17.55
CA LEU A 167 10.91 7.16 17.46
C LEU A 167 9.91 8.11 18.11
N SER A 168 8.62 7.88 17.85
CA SER A 168 7.48 8.60 18.45
C SER A 168 6.23 7.73 18.35
N GLU A 169 5.07 8.25 18.74
CA GLU A 169 3.84 7.47 18.74
C GLU A 169 3.56 6.87 17.35
N ASN A 170 3.66 5.54 17.25
CA ASN A 170 3.40 4.77 16.03
C ASN A 170 4.35 5.03 14.87
N PHE A 171 5.50 5.62 15.19
CA PHE A 171 6.58 5.90 14.27
C PHE A 171 7.83 5.15 14.72
N TYR A 172 8.38 4.34 13.82
CA TYR A 172 9.47 3.43 14.15
C TYR A 172 10.63 3.54 13.15
N VAL A 173 11.81 3.14 13.60
CA VAL A 173 13.00 2.96 12.76
C VAL A 173 13.30 1.48 12.57
N ARG A 174 13.54 1.07 11.33
CA ARG A 174 13.94 -0.28 10.92
C ARG A 174 15.44 -0.49 11.11
N GLY A 175 15.87 -1.75 11.00
CA GLY A 175 17.29 -2.10 11.17
C GLY A 175 18.21 -1.52 10.09
N ASP A 176 17.67 -1.15 8.93
CA ASP A 176 18.37 -0.47 7.83
C ASP A 176 18.34 1.06 7.94
N GLY A 177 17.82 1.61 9.05
CA GLY A 177 17.69 3.05 9.27
C GLY A 177 16.46 3.70 8.60
N THR A 178 15.72 2.96 7.77
CA THR A 178 14.47 3.47 7.18
C THR A 178 13.36 3.57 8.22
N ARG A 179 12.38 4.46 7.98
CA ARG A 179 11.30 4.76 8.93
C ARG A 179 10.00 4.08 8.52
N ALA A 180 9.12 3.86 9.49
CA ALA A 180 7.79 3.31 9.27
C ALA A 180 6.78 3.93 10.25
N TYR A 181 5.87 4.72 9.71
CA TYR A 181 4.66 5.18 10.39
C TYR A 181 3.48 4.24 10.11
N PHE A 182 2.62 4.04 11.11
CA PHE A 182 1.41 3.24 10.99
C PHE A 182 0.19 4.13 11.14
N PHE A 183 -0.72 4.08 10.17
CA PHE A 183 -1.83 5.03 10.07
C PHE A 183 -3.15 4.48 10.62
N THR A 184 -3.95 5.35 11.21
CA THR A 184 -5.39 5.15 11.37
C THR A 184 -6.15 5.76 10.20
N LYS A 185 -7.40 5.32 10.00
CA LYS A 185 -8.31 5.92 9.01
C LYS A 185 -8.54 7.42 9.27
N GLY A 186 -8.68 7.80 10.54
CA GLY A 186 -8.95 9.17 10.96
C GLY A 186 -7.79 10.13 10.69
N GLU A 187 -6.55 9.71 10.96
CA GLU A 187 -5.35 10.50 10.62
C GLU A 187 -5.26 10.75 9.12
N VAL A 188 -5.47 9.70 8.32
CA VAL A 188 -5.49 9.78 6.85
C VAL A 188 -6.59 10.74 6.39
N HIS A 189 -7.83 10.56 6.86
CA HIS A 189 -8.94 11.47 6.56
C HIS A 189 -8.58 12.93 6.84
N ASN A 190 -8.13 13.22 8.07
CA ASN A 190 -7.81 14.57 8.50
C ASN A 190 -6.70 15.18 7.64
N MET A 191 -5.64 14.44 7.35
CA MET A 191 -4.49 14.93 6.59
C MET A 191 -4.86 15.29 5.15
N PHE A 192 -5.61 14.41 4.45
CA PHE A 192 -6.01 14.65 3.07
C PHE A 192 -7.12 15.71 2.96
N CYS A 193 -8.09 15.75 3.89
CA CYS A 193 -9.13 16.78 3.89
C CYS A 193 -8.58 18.18 4.25
N LYS A 194 -7.60 18.27 5.16
CA LYS A 194 -6.88 19.54 5.43
C LYS A 194 -6.14 20.07 4.20
N ALA A 195 -5.72 19.19 3.29
CA ALA A 195 -5.12 19.56 2.01
C ALA A 195 -6.14 19.92 0.92
N GLY A 196 -7.43 20.06 1.28
CA GLY A 196 -8.49 20.46 0.37
C GLY A 196 -9.02 19.34 -0.53
N LEU A 197 -8.83 18.07 -0.15
CA LEU A 197 -9.34 16.93 -0.92
C LEU A 197 -10.59 16.32 -0.28
N ASP A 198 -11.53 15.89 -1.12
CA ASP A 198 -12.73 15.18 -0.69
C ASP A 198 -12.45 13.68 -0.52
N GLU A 199 -12.77 13.11 0.63
CA GLU A 199 -12.74 11.66 0.81
C GLU A 199 -13.82 10.99 -0.03
N LYS A 200 -13.44 10.14 -0.99
CA LYS A 200 -14.37 9.29 -1.74
C LYS A 200 -14.39 7.86 -1.21
N GLN A 201 -13.27 7.39 -0.69
CA GLN A 201 -13.15 6.08 -0.07
C GLN A 201 -11.98 6.10 0.92
N ASN A 202 -12.15 5.50 2.10
CA ASN A 202 -11.07 5.33 3.07
C ASN A 202 -11.33 4.06 3.89
N LEU A 203 -10.59 3.00 3.58
CA LEU A 203 -10.83 1.66 4.07
C LEU A 203 -9.61 1.13 4.84
N VAL A 204 -9.87 0.30 5.84
CA VAL A 204 -8.84 -0.49 6.50
C VAL A 204 -8.91 -1.91 5.95
N ASP A 205 -7.97 -2.27 5.09
CA ASP A 205 -7.84 -3.62 4.53
C ASP A 205 -7.10 -4.51 5.54
N ARG A 206 -7.83 -5.46 6.12
CA ARG A 206 -7.27 -6.46 7.04
C ARG A 206 -7.20 -7.79 6.32
N ARG A 207 -6.00 -8.34 6.17
CA ARG A 207 -5.81 -9.66 5.53
C ARG A 207 -5.02 -10.60 6.42
N LEU A 208 -5.49 -11.84 6.46
CA LEU A 208 -4.67 -12.94 6.94
C LEU A 208 -3.84 -13.47 5.77
N GLN A 209 -2.56 -13.12 5.73
CA GLN A 209 -1.60 -13.73 4.84
C GLN A 209 -0.94 -14.90 5.55
N VAL A 210 -1.04 -16.10 5.00
CA VAL A 210 -0.33 -17.25 5.54
C VAL A 210 0.90 -17.47 4.68
N ASN A 211 2.08 -17.19 5.23
CA ASN A 211 3.29 -17.73 4.65
C ASN A 211 3.28 -19.23 5.01
N ARG A 212 2.89 -20.08 4.05
CA ARG A 212 2.75 -21.53 4.28
C ARG A 212 4.09 -22.20 4.49
N LYS A 213 5.17 -21.62 3.98
CA LYS A 213 6.53 -22.13 4.08
C LYS A 213 7.09 -21.90 5.49
N LYS A 214 7.17 -20.65 5.96
CA LYS A 214 7.46 -20.31 7.38
C LYS A 214 6.37 -20.74 8.35
N GLN A 215 5.21 -21.14 7.82
CA GLN A 215 3.96 -21.39 8.56
C GLN A 215 3.54 -20.21 9.45
N VAL A 216 4.02 -19.03 9.09
CA VAL A 216 3.79 -17.82 9.84
C VAL A 216 2.50 -17.18 9.34
N LYS A 217 1.49 -17.12 10.23
CA LYS A 217 0.30 -16.29 10.03
C LYS A 217 0.69 -14.81 10.15
N MET A 218 0.39 -14.04 9.12
CA MET A 218 0.65 -12.60 9.04
C MET A 218 -0.68 -11.87 8.98
N HIS A 219 -1.04 -11.24 10.08
CA HIS A 219 -2.18 -10.33 10.13
C HIS A 219 -1.70 -9.00 9.59
N ARG A 220 -2.06 -8.73 8.34
CA ARG A 220 -1.69 -7.52 7.64
C ARG A 220 -2.81 -6.51 7.73
N VAL A 221 -2.43 -5.27 7.94
CA VAL A 221 -3.34 -4.14 8.03
C VAL A 221 -2.80 -3.03 7.14
N TRP A 222 -3.62 -2.59 6.19
CA TRP A 222 -3.32 -1.44 5.35
C TRP A 222 -4.46 -0.44 5.42
N VAL A 223 -4.13 0.84 5.26
CA VAL A 223 -5.12 1.86 4.97
C VAL A 223 -5.09 2.10 3.46
N GLN A 224 -6.25 2.08 2.82
CA GLN A 224 -6.42 2.33 1.39
C GLN A 224 -7.45 3.44 1.19
N GLY A 225 -7.01 4.54 0.58
CA GLY A 225 -7.80 5.75 0.39
C GLY A 225 -7.90 6.19 -1.06
N LYS A 226 -9.01 6.85 -1.38
CA LYS A 226 -9.24 7.60 -2.62
C LYS A 226 -9.76 8.98 -2.23
N PHE A 227 -9.00 10.00 -2.60
CA PHE A 227 -9.30 11.39 -2.30
C PHE A 227 -9.36 12.17 -3.61
N GLN A 228 -10.37 13.01 -3.79
CA GLN A 228 -10.56 13.74 -5.03
C GLN A 228 -10.35 15.23 -4.78
N LYS A 229 -9.61 15.91 -5.65
CA LYS A 229 -9.61 17.36 -5.66
C LYS A 229 -10.99 17.84 -6.10
N PRO A 230 -11.63 18.77 -5.38
CA PRO A 230 -12.90 19.33 -5.80
C PRO A 230 -12.83 19.78 -7.26
N LEU A 231 -13.92 19.57 -8.00
CA LEU A 231 -14.10 20.25 -9.29
C LEU A 231 -14.00 21.76 -9.04
N TYR A 232 -13.64 22.53 -10.08
CA TYR A 232 -13.60 23.99 -9.99
C TYR A 232 -14.78 24.46 -9.17
N LEU A 233 -14.50 25.19 -8.10
CA LEU A 233 -15.54 25.71 -7.25
C LEU A 233 -16.58 26.38 -8.16
N THR A 234 -17.80 25.85 -8.12
CA THR A 234 -19.01 26.66 -8.01
C THR A 234 -18.78 27.65 -6.86
N GLN A 235 -17.98 28.68 -7.13
CA GLN A 235 -17.61 29.72 -6.19
C GLN A 235 -18.72 30.78 -6.28
N LYS A 236 -19.66 30.65 -5.34
CA LYS A 236 -20.49 31.72 -4.75
C LYS A 236 -21.57 32.39 -5.62
N THR A 237 -22.68 31.68 -5.86
CA THR A 237 -23.99 32.32 -6.19
C THR A 237 -25.04 32.16 -5.09
N SER A 238 -24.65 31.82 -3.85
CA SER A 238 -25.59 31.66 -2.73
C SER A 238 -25.38 32.63 -1.56
N LYS A 239 -24.33 33.47 -1.58
CA LYS A 239 -24.15 34.54 -0.57
C LYS A 239 -24.49 35.95 -1.05
N LEU A 240 -24.69 36.18 -2.36
CA LEU A 240 -25.11 37.48 -2.87
C LEU A 240 -26.64 37.65 -2.96
N VAL A 241 -27.39 36.55 -3.12
CA VAL A 241 -28.86 36.61 -3.27
C VAL A 241 -29.57 36.96 -1.96
N PHE A 242 -28.99 36.64 -0.80
CA PHE A 242 -29.58 37.00 0.49
C PHE A 242 -29.30 38.45 0.93
N SER A 243 -28.30 39.12 0.37
CA SER A 243 -27.98 40.53 0.68
C SER A 243 -28.86 41.52 -0.10
N LEU A 244 -29.24 41.14 -1.33
CA LEU A 244 -30.09 41.95 -2.21
C LEU A 244 -31.59 41.85 -1.92
N LEU A 245 -32.02 40.90 -1.08
CA LEU A 245 -33.43 40.75 -0.66
C LEU A 245 -33.72 41.30 0.74
N SER A 246 -32.71 41.82 1.45
CA SER A 246 -32.87 42.38 2.81
C SER A 246 -32.80 43.92 2.87
N HIS A 247 -32.77 44.59 1.72
CA HIS A 247 -32.80 46.06 1.61
C HIS A 247 -33.89 46.51 0.63
N GLY A 248 -35.09 45.93 0.77
CA GLY A 248 -36.33 46.47 0.23
C GLY A 248 -37.09 47.23 1.30
#